data_AF-A0A9J5YW04-F1
#
_entry.id   AF-A0A9J5YW04-F1
#
_cell.length_a   1.000
_cell.length_b   1.000
_cell.length_c   1.000
_cell.angle_alpha   90.00
_cell.angle_beta   90.00
_cell.angle_gamma   90.00
#
_symmetry.space_group_name_H-M   'P 1'
#
loop_
_entity.id
_entity.type
_entity.pdbx_description
1 polymer ?
#
loop_
_entity_poly.entity_id
_entity_poly.type
_entity_poly.pdbx_seq_one_letter_code
_entity_poly.pdbx_strand_id
1 'polypeptide(L)'
;MLIIIKKPMSVAGFLILSIEAPINFANVTYLKERISRWIQDYEEEGAKKQSGLRVVVLDLSPVSAIDTSGISLFKDLICVGESNR
;
A
#
# COMPACT_ATOMS: atom_id res chain seq x y z
N MET A 1 5.18 16.58 -8.43
CA MET A 1 3.93 15.94 -7.99
C MET A 1 4.25 15.14 -6.73
N LEU A 2 4.17 15.79 -5.56
CA LEU A 2 4.44 15.10 -4.28
C LEU A 2 3.23 14.24 -3.94
N ILE A 3 3.38 12.93 -4.06
CA ILE A 3 2.44 12.00 -3.44
C ILE A 3 2.86 11.92 -1.98
N ILE A 4 2.12 12.59 -1.11
CA ILE A 4 2.32 12.46 0.33
C ILE A 4 1.65 11.15 0.73
N ILE A 5 2.47 10.12 0.98
CA ILE A 5 2.03 8.96 1.74
C ILE A 5 2.32 9.29 3.19
N LYS A 6 1.26 9.50 3.98
CA LYS A 6 1.38 9.66 5.43
C LYS A 6 2.10 8.42 5.99
N LYS A 7 3.09 8.65 6.86
CA LYS A 7 3.93 7.60 7.47
C LYS A 7 3.06 6.43 7.97
N PRO A 8 3.43 5.17 7.70
CA PRO A 8 2.67 4.03 8.17
C PRO A 8 2.56 4.05 9.69
N MET A 9 1.33 3.94 10.20
CA MET A 9 1.09 3.62 11.60
C MET A 9 1.06 2.09 11.72
N SER A 10 1.94 1.55 12.56
CA SER A 10 2.04 0.12 12.81
C SER A 10 1.35 -0.22 14.11
N VAL A 11 0.21 -0.91 14.00
CA VAL A 11 -0.35 -1.73 15.09
C VAL A 11 0.07 -3.16 14.77
N ALA A 12 0.32 -4.02 15.77
CA ALA A 12 0.88 -5.36 15.54
C ALA A 12 0.05 -6.17 14.52
N GLY A 13 0.65 -6.42 13.35
CA GLY A 13 0.04 -7.12 12.21
C GLY A 13 -0.79 -6.25 11.26
N PHE A 14 -0.81 -4.93 11.43
CA PHE A 14 -1.50 -3.97 10.55
C PHE A 14 -0.53 -2.96 9.96
N LEU A 15 -0.63 -2.76 8.64
CA LEU A 15 0.01 -1.69 7.89
C LEU A 15 -1.07 -0.78 7.30
N ILE A 16 -1.10 0.48 7.73
CA ILE A 16 -2.08 1.46 7.23
C ILE A 16 -1.34 2.47 6.34
N LEU A 17 -1.78 2.63 5.09
CA LEU A 17 -1.22 3.54 4.10
C LEU A 17 -2.31 4.50 3.61
N SER A 18 -2.06 5.81 3.65
CA SER A 18 -2.98 6.81 3.11
C SER A 18 -2.44 7.38 1.79
N ILE A 19 -3.30 7.46 0.78
CA ILE A 19 -2.96 7.99 -0.55
C ILE A 19 -3.62 9.35 -0.72
N GLU A 20 -2.83 10.42 -0.63
CA GLU A 20 -3.32 11.81 -0.67
C GLU A 20 -3.22 12.44 -2.07
N ALA A 21 -3.47 11.66 -3.13
CA ALA A 21 -3.41 12.14 -4.51
C ALA A 21 -4.31 11.33 -5.46
N PRO A 22 -4.76 11.90 -6.60
CA PRO A 22 -5.42 11.14 -7.66
C PRO A 22 -4.54 9.97 -8.13
N ILE A 23 -5.14 8.84 -8.44
CA ILE A 23 -4.44 7.66 -8.95
C ILE A 23 -4.68 7.57 -10.46
N ASN A 24 -3.60 7.72 -11.22
CA ASN A 24 -3.68 7.72 -12.67
C ASN A 24 -2.44 7.09 -13.31
N PHE A 25 -2.47 6.96 -14.64
CA PHE A 25 -1.39 6.36 -15.40
C PHE A 25 -0.02 6.98 -15.12
N ALA A 26 0.05 8.29 -14.84
CA ALA A 26 1.31 8.98 -14.60
C ALA A 26 1.97 8.61 -13.26
N ASN A 27 1.22 8.08 -12.28
CA ASN A 27 1.76 7.75 -10.96
C ASN A 27 1.54 6.33 -10.46
N VAL A 28 0.77 5.53 -11.20
CA VAL A 28 0.43 4.16 -10.80
C VAL A 28 1.66 3.29 -10.54
N THR A 29 2.69 3.39 -11.39
CA THR A 29 3.94 2.62 -11.24
C THR A 29 4.67 2.99 -9.96
N TYR A 30 4.78 4.29 -9.67
CA TYR A 30 5.41 4.78 -8.45
C TYR A 30 4.67 4.29 -7.19
N LEU A 31 3.34 4.39 -7.20
CA LEU A 31 2.49 3.90 -6.09
C LEU A 31 2.69 2.41 -5.87
N LYS A 32 2.70 1.60 -6.93
CA LYS A 32 2.93 0.16 -6.86
C LYS A 32 4.22 -0.18 -6.15
N GLU A 33 5.34 0.35 -6.64
CA GLU A 33 6.66 0.09 -6.05
C GLU A 33 6.75 0.56 -4.60
N ARG A 34 6.12 1.70 -4.29
CA ARG A 34 6.18 2.28 -2.95
C ARG A 34 5.39 1.45 -1.95
N ILE A 35 4.20 0.98 -2.31
CA ILE A 35 3.36 0.10 -1.48
C ILE A 35 4.08 -1.24 -1.26
N SER A 36 4.63 -1.85 -2.31
CA SER A 36 5.39 -3.11 -2.18
C SER A 36 6.58 -2.97 -1.25
N ARG A 37 7.36 -1.89 -1.35
CA ARG A 37 8.46 -1.63 -0.43
C ARG A 37 7.99 -1.49 1.02
N TRP A 38 6.89 -0.78 1.27
CA TRP A 38 6.35 -0.66 2.64
C TRP A 38 5.90 -2.00 3.23
N ILE A 39 5.30 -2.87 2.41
CA ILE A 39 4.91 -4.22 2.82
C ILE A 39 6.16 -5.02 3.23
N GLN A 40 7.18 -5.02 2.36
CA GLN A 40 8.45 -5.71 2.63
C GLN A 40 9.14 -5.17 3.88
N ASP A 41 9.30 -3.85 3.99
CA ASP A 41 9.92 -3.20 5.15
C ASP A 41 9.19 -3.60 6.45
N TYR A 42 7.85 -3.61 6.42
CA TYR A 42 7.04 -4.02 7.58
C TYR A 42 7.23 -5.50 7.92
N GLU A 43 7.22 -6.39 6.92
CA GLU A 43 7.44 -7.83 7.13
C GLU A 43 8.83 -8.12 7.71
N GLU A 44 9.87 -7.44 7.22
CA GLU A 44 11.24 -7.55 7.74
C GLU A 44 11.36 -7.02 9.20
N GLU A 45 10.64 -5.95 9.54
CA GLU A 45 10.54 -5.46 10.92
C GLU A 45 9.71 -6.40 11.81
N GLY A 46 8.63 -6.98 11.28
CA GLY A 46 7.71 -7.88 11.97
C GLY A 46 8.30 -9.26 12.25
N ALA A 47 9.15 -9.77 11.34
CA ALA A 47 9.92 -11.00 11.55
C ALA A 47 10.82 -10.92 12.79
N LYS A 48 11.35 -9.73 13.10
CA LYS A 48 12.13 -9.48 14.33
C LYS A 48 11.27 -9.48 15.60
N LYS A 49 9.96 -9.29 15.48
CA LYS A 49 9.00 -9.14 16.60
C LYS A 49 7.96 -10.27 16.70
N GLN A 50 8.10 -11.34 15.90
CA GLN A 50 7.14 -12.45 15.78
C GLN A 50 5.70 -12.01 15.45
N SER A 51 5.53 -10.82 14.88
CA SER A 51 4.25 -10.27 14.47
C SER A 51 4.29 -9.98 12.98
N GLY A 52 4.03 -11.00 12.16
CA GLY A 52 3.93 -10.85 10.72
C GLY A 52 2.79 -9.90 10.31
N LEU A 53 2.92 -9.33 9.11
CA LEU A 53 1.87 -8.53 8.50
C LEU A 53 0.63 -9.41 8.25
N ARG A 54 -0.55 -8.99 8.72
CA ARG A 54 -1.82 -9.69 8.51
C ARG A 54 -2.76 -8.91 7.62
N VAL A 55 -2.75 -7.59 7.74
CA VAL A 55 -3.70 -6.70 7.07
C VAL A 55 -2.98 -5.46 6.56
N VAL A 56 -3.25 -5.12 5.30
CA VAL A 56 -2.92 -3.82 4.71
C VAL A 56 -4.22 -3.03 4.56
N VAL A 57 -4.27 -1.83 5.13
CA VAL A 57 -5.40 -0.91 5.00
C VAL A 57 -4.96 0.25 4.12
N LEU A 58 -5.66 0.47 3.02
CA LEU A 58 -5.46 1.62 2.14
C LEU A 58 -6.55 2.66 2.41
N ASP A 59 -6.17 3.80 2.98
CA ASP A 59 -7.05 4.95 3.12
C ASP A 59 -7.05 5.76 1.82
N LEU A 60 -8.16 5.65 1.09
CA LEU A 60 -8.41 6.33 -0.18
C LEU A 60 -9.35 7.53 -0.01
N SER A 61 -9.73 7.88 1.22
CA SER A 61 -10.64 9.00 1.50
C SER A 61 -10.20 10.34 0.86
N PRO A 62 -8.90 10.68 0.77
CA PRO A 62 -8.46 11.91 0.11
C PRO A 62 -8.24 11.76 -1.41
N VAL A 63 -8.44 10.58 -2.00
CA VAL A 63 -8.25 10.35 -3.44
C VAL A 63 -9.43 10.92 -4.21
N SER A 64 -9.20 11.96 -5.00
CA SER A 64 -10.27 12.65 -5.74
C SER A 64 -10.65 12.00 -7.07
N ALA A 65 -9.78 11.18 -7.66
CA ALA A 65 -10.06 10.45 -8.91
C ALA A 65 -9.17 9.21 -9.06
N ILE A 66 -9.70 8.19 -9.71
CA ILE A 66 -9.02 6.94 -10.04
C ILE A 66 -9.35 6.60 -11.50
N ASP A 67 -8.32 6.35 -12.33
CA ASP A 67 -8.50 5.86 -13.69
C ASP A 67 -8.37 4.33 -13.80
N THR A 68 -8.49 3.79 -15.01
CA THR A 68 -8.37 2.36 -15.29
C THR A 68 -7.03 1.76 -14.84
N SER A 69 -5.93 2.52 -14.90
CA SER A 69 -4.63 2.06 -14.43
C SER A 69 -4.60 1.93 -12.91
N GLY A 70 -5.24 2.85 -12.19
CA GLY A 70 -5.42 2.76 -10.75
C GLY A 70 -6.25 1.55 -10.33
N ILE A 71 -7.29 1.18 -11.11
CA ILE A 71 -8.04 -0.06 -10.86
C ILE A 71 -7.13 -1.30 -11.00
N SER A 72 -6.25 -1.30 -12.01
CA SER A 72 -5.28 -2.39 -12.20
C SER A 72 -4.31 -2.53 -11.03
N LEU A 73 -3.85 -1.41 -10.47
CA LEU A 73 -3.00 -1.40 -9.27
C LEU A 73 -3.66 -2.15 -8.11
N PHE A 74 -4.93 -1.89 -7.83
CA PHE A 74 -5.62 -2.56 -6.73
C PHE A 74 -5.79 -4.07 -6.97
N LYS A 75 -6.04 -4.49 -8.22
CA LYS A 75 -6.07 -5.92 -8.57
C LYS A 75 -4.73 -6.61 -8.29
N ASP A 76 -3.63 -5.98 -8.67
CA ASP A 76 -2.29 -6.50 -8.44
C ASP A 76 -2.00 -6.63 -6.93
N LEU A 77 -2.39 -5.63 -6.14
CA LEU A 77 -2.18 -5.63 -4.69
C LEU A 77 -2.99 -6.73 -3.98
N ILE A 78 -4.23 -6.99 -4.41
CA ILE A 78 -5.06 -8.08 -3.88
C ILE A 78 -4.43 -9.44 -4.20
N CYS A 79 -3.97 -9.63 -5.45
CA CYS A 79 -3.31 -10.86 -5.88
C CYS A 79 -2.06 -11.17 -5.04
N VAL A 80 -1.23 -10.16 -4.78
CA VAL A 80 -0.06 -10.30 -3.89
C VAL A 80 -0.48 -10.68 -2.47
N GLY A 81 -1.55 -10.08 -1.94
CA GLY A 81 -2.07 -10.41 -0.61
C GLY A 81 -2.60 -11.85 -0.47
N GLU A 82 -3.06 -12.47 -1.55
CA GLU A 82 -3.45 -13.89 -1.55
C GLU A 82 -2.26 -14.83 -1.64
N SER A 83 -1.20 -14.45 -2.37
CA SER A 83 0.00 -15.29 -2.49
C SER A 83 0.85 -15.34 -1.23
N ASN A 84 0.71 -14.37 -0.31
CA ASN A 84 1.42 -14.34 0.98
C ASN A 84 0.65 -15.04 2.12
N ARG A 85 -0.47 -15.74 1.84
CA ARG A 85 -1.20 -16.55 2.83
C ARG A 85 -0.75 -18.00 2.88
#